data_AF-A0A1A8R325-F1
#
_entry.id   AF-A0A1A8R325-F1
#
_cell.length_a   1.000
_cell.length_b   1.000
_cell.length_c   1.000
_cell.angle_alpha   90.00
_cell.angle_beta   90.00
_cell.angle_gamma   90.00
#
_symmetry.space_group_name_H-M   'P 1'
#
loop_
_entity.id
_entity.type
_entity.pdbx_description
1 polymer ?
#
loop_
_entity_poly.entity_id
_entity_poly.type
_entity_poly.pdbx_seq_one_letter_code
_entity_poly.pdbx_strand_id
1 'polypeptide(L)'
;KRKREHQQQDRPYVKKPLNAFMIFLQDQRPKVVAELNLKDSAAVNAVVGQRWRELSPEQRSIYFDQAHEEQRLHMQQHPGWVPNYNPKAKRVKKEPAASSA
;
A
#
# COMPACT_ATOMS: atom_id res chain seq x y z
N LYS A 1 -18.54 6.52 -5.21
CA LYS A 1 -17.17 7.05 -4.98
C LYS A 1 -16.81 6.86 -3.51
N ARG A 2 -15.88 5.97 -3.15
CA ARG A 2 -15.48 5.77 -1.74
C ARG A 2 -14.64 6.95 -1.25
N LYS A 3 -15.30 8.02 -0.76
CA LYS A 3 -14.67 8.94 0.18
C LYS A 3 -14.29 8.09 1.40
N ARG A 4 -13.00 7.94 1.70
CA ARG A 4 -12.60 7.60 3.07
C ARG A 4 -12.97 8.84 3.87
N GLU A 5 -14.11 8.77 4.56
CA GLU A 5 -14.52 9.80 5.51
C GLU A 5 -13.33 10.12 6.42
N HIS A 6 -12.91 11.39 6.38
CA HIS A 6 -12.08 11.99 7.41
C HIS A 6 -12.93 12.07 8.68
N GLN A 7 -13.13 10.94 9.34
CA GLN A 7 -13.79 10.90 10.64
C GLN A 7 -12.74 10.61 11.70
N GLN A 8 -12.02 11.68 12.08
CA GLN A 8 -11.47 11.89 13.43
C GLN A 8 -10.80 13.28 13.50
N GLN A 9 -11.63 14.33 13.56
CA GLN A 9 -11.41 15.44 14.48
C GLN A 9 -11.42 14.78 15.88
N ASP A 10 -10.31 14.52 16.57
CA ASP A 10 -9.56 15.52 17.36
C ASP A 10 -8.18 14.96 17.79
N ARG A 11 -7.68 13.92 17.11
CA ARG A 11 -6.35 13.34 17.37
C ARG A 11 -5.51 13.39 16.09
N PRO A 12 -4.22 13.75 16.16
CA PRO A 12 -3.36 13.74 14.99
C PRO A 12 -3.35 12.33 14.39
N TYR A 13 -3.99 12.16 13.23
CA TYR A 13 -4.05 10.88 12.52
C TYR A 13 -2.67 10.56 11.95
N VAL A 14 -1.91 9.79 12.73
CA VAL A 14 -0.64 9.24 12.29
C VAL A 14 -0.93 8.12 11.28
N LYS A 15 -0.57 8.38 10.02
CA LYS A 15 -0.77 7.45 8.89
C LYS A 15 0.04 6.17 9.13
N LYS A 16 -0.48 5.03 8.67
CA LYS A 16 0.23 3.75 8.72
C LYS A 16 1.58 3.88 7.99
N PRO A 17 2.67 3.31 8.53
CA PRO A 17 3.94 3.25 7.82
C PRO A 17 3.74 2.56 6.48
N LEU A 18 4.43 3.06 5.46
CA LEU A 18 4.29 2.56 4.09
C LEU A 18 4.85 1.15 4.03
N ASN A 19 3.99 0.17 3.73
CA ASN A 19 4.44 -1.19 3.43
C ASN A 19 5.15 -1.22 2.06
N ALA A 20 5.88 -2.29 1.75
CA ALA A 20 6.68 -2.50 0.55
C ALA A 20 5.90 -2.17 -0.74
N PHE A 21 4.66 -2.66 -0.82
CA PHE A 21 3.77 -2.35 -1.94
C PHE A 21 3.39 -0.87 -2.02
N MET A 22 3.20 -0.19 -0.88
CA MET A 22 2.85 1.24 -0.88
C MET A 22 4.03 2.12 -1.30
N ILE A 23 5.27 1.75 -0.93
CA ILE A 23 6.51 2.39 -1.41
C ILE A 23 6.60 2.25 -2.93
N PHE A 24 6.44 1.02 -3.43
CA PHE A 24 6.43 0.76 -4.86
C PHE A 24 5.30 1.48 -5.60
N LEU A 25 4.10 1.50 -5.02
CA LEU A 25 2.95 2.20 -5.60
C LEU A 25 3.21 3.70 -5.73
N GLN A 26 3.89 4.31 -4.76
CA GLN A 26 4.22 5.73 -4.79
C GLN A 26 5.19 6.08 -5.92
N ASP A 27 6.19 5.22 -6.18
CA ASP A 27 7.14 5.39 -7.28
C ASP A 27 6.51 5.09 -8.66
N GLN A 28 5.69 4.05 -8.75
CA GLN A 28 5.16 3.57 -10.04
C GLN A 28 3.90 4.27 -10.48
N ARG A 29 3.07 4.77 -9.56
CA ARG A 29 1.83 5.47 -9.91
C ARG A 29 2.06 6.64 -10.87
N PRO A 30 3.00 7.59 -10.64
CA PRO A 30 3.23 8.68 -11.59
C PRO A 30 3.77 8.17 -12.93
N LYS A 31 4.60 7.11 -12.93
CA LYS A 31 5.12 6.48 -14.15
C LYS A 31 3.98 5.90 -14.99
N VAL A 32 3.10 5.10 -14.38
CA VAL A 32 1.93 4.50 -15.06
C VAL A 32 0.94 5.56 -15.55
N VAL A 33 0.71 6.63 -14.77
CA VAL A 33 -0.15 7.75 -15.19
C VAL A 33 0.46 8.46 -16.39
N ALA A 34 1.77 8.69 -16.41
CA ALA A 34 2.45 9.33 -17.52
C ALA A 34 2.47 8.43 -18.78
N GLU A 35 2.79 7.14 -18.62
CA GLU A 35 2.89 6.20 -19.74
C GLU A 35 1.52 5.90 -20.38
N LEU A 36 0.48 5.68 -19.57
CA LEU A 36 -0.84 5.28 -20.07
C LEU A 36 -1.82 6.45 -20.17
N ASN A 37 -1.41 7.66 -19.80
CA ASN A 37 -2.26 8.85 -19.68
C ASN A 37 -3.57 8.58 -18.89
N LEU A 38 -3.55 7.62 -17.95
CA LEU A 38 -4.73 7.18 -17.22
C LEU A 38 -5.04 8.14 -16.08
N LYS A 39 -6.19 8.83 -16.18
CA LYS A 39 -6.72 9.67 -15.10
C LYS A 39 -7.47 8.85 -14.05
N ASP A 40 -7.90 7.63 -14.39
CA ASP A 40 -8.65 6.77 -13.49
C ASP A 40 -7.74 6.03 -12.52
N SER A 41 -7.93 6.31 -11.23
CA SER A 41 -7.09 5.73 -10.18
C SER A 41 -7.31 4.22 -10.02
N ALA A 42 -8.48 3.67 -10.34
CA ALA A 42 -8.70 2.23 -10.24
C ALA A 42 -7.90 1.48 -11.31
N ALA A 43 -7.90 1.99 -12.55
CA ALA A 43 -7.10 1.45 -13.63
C ALA A 43 -5.59 1.52 -13.33
N VAL A 44 -5.10 2.67 -12.84
CA VAL A 44 -3.69 2.83 -12.46
C VAL A 44 -3.29 1.85 -11.35
N ASN A 45 -4.11 1.71 -10.30
CA ASN A 45 -3.82 0.76 -9.22
C ASN A 45 -3.84 -0.70 -9.69
N ALA A 46 -4.68 -1.04 -10.68
CA ALA A 46 -4.69 -2.37 -11.27
C ALA A 46 -3.38 -2.68 -12.01
N VAL A 47 -2.90 -1.74 -12.84
CA VAL A 47 -1.62 -1.88 -13.57
C VAL A 47 -0.44 -1.96 -12.61
N VAL A 48 -0.38 -1.09 -11.60
CA VAL A 48 0.71 -1.15 -10.62
C VAL A 48 0.66 -2.44 -9.81
N GLY A 49 -0.54 -2.94 -9.48
CA GLY A 49 -0.72 -4.24 -8.85
C GLY A 49 -0.19 -5.40 -9.69
N GLN A 50 -0.39 -5.33 -11.01
CA GLN A 50 0.18 -6.30 -11.96
C GLN A 50 1.71 -6.20 -11.99
N ARG A 51 2.27 -4.99 -12.17
CA ARG A 51 3.73 -4.77 -12.17
C ARG A 51 4.38 -5.29 -10.90
N TRP A 52 3.74 -5.07 -9.74
CA TRP A 52 4.22 -5.61 -8.47
C TRP A 52 4.29 -7.14 -8.48
N ARG A 53 3.28 -7.81 -9.05
CA ARG A 53 3.23 -9.27 -9.21
C ARG A 53 4.23 -9.80 -10.25
N GLU A 54 4.67 -8.95 -11.16
CA GLU A 54 5.69 -9.26 -12.16
C GLU A 54 7.12 -9.01 -11.65
N LEU A 55 7.31 -8.21 -10.59
CA LEU A 55 8.64 -8.01 -9.99
C LEU A 55 9.28 -9.32 -9.52
N SER A 56 10.58 -9.43 -9.75
CA SER A 56 11.42 -10.50 -9.21
C SER A 56 11.45 -10.48 -7.68
N PRO A 57 11.63 -11.63 -7.02
CA PRO A 57 11.70 -11.72 -5.57
C PRO A 57 12.81 -10.82 -4.98
N GLU A 58 13.95 -10.69 -5.66
CA GLU A 58 15.05 -9.80 -5.23
C GLU A 58 14.63 -8.33 -5.22
N GLN A 59 13.96 -7.87 -6.29
CA GLN A 59 13.47 -6.50 -6.36
C GLN A 59 12.41 -6.22 -5.30
N ARG A 60 11.49 -7.18 -5.08
CA ARG A 60 10.53 -7.08 -3.97
C ARG A 60 11.22 -6.99 -2.62
N SER A 61 12.27 -7.79 -2.41
CA SER A 61 13.02 -7.82 -1.16
C SER A 61 13.56 -6.44 -0.78
N ILE A 62 14.08 -5.68 -1.76
CA ILE A 62 14.54 -4.30 -1.55
C ILE A 62 13.42 -3.42 -0.98
N TYR A 63 12.20 -3.50 -1.54
CA TYR A 63 11.05 -2.75 -1.02
C TYR A 63 10.57 -3.26 0.34
N PHE A 64 10.71 -4.55 0.63
CA PHE A 64 10.40 -5.11 1.95
C PHE A 64 11.36 -4.59 3.01
N ASP A 65 12.64 -4.52 2.71
CA ASP A 65 13.66 -3.98 3.60
C ASP A 65 13.41 -2.50 3.90
N GLN A 66 13.16 -1.69 2.85
CA GLN A 66 12.78 -0.28 2.99
C GLN A 66 11.50 -0.09 3.81
N ALA A 67 10.49 -0.96 3.62
CA ALA A 67 9.25 -0.90 4.39
C ALA A 67 9.47 -1.25 5.87
N HIS A 68 10.38 -2.17 6.15
CA HIS A 68 10.75 -2.53 7.51
C HIS A 68 11.49 -1.37 8.19
N GLU A 69 12.39 -0.70 7.47
CA GLU A 69 13.07 0.50 7.97
C GLU A 69 12.08 1.65 8.22
N GLU A 70 11.19 1.94 7.28
CA GLU A 70 10.13 2.95 7.44
C GLU A 70 9.20 2.62 8.61
N GLN A 71 8.84 1.36 8.81
CA GLN A 71 8.06 0.92 9.96
C GLN A 71 8.81 1.19 11.27
N ARG A 72 10.10 0.84 11.34
CA ARG A 72 10.94 1.06 12.51
C ARG A 72 11.09 2.55 12.84
N LEU A 73 11.38 3.36 11.82
CA LEU A 73 11.49 4.81 11.96
C LEU A 73 10.16 5.41 12.43
N HIS A 74 9.05 4.95 11.87
CA HIS A 74 7.73 5.40 12.27
C HIS A 74 7.41 5.07 13.74
N MET A 75 7.73 3.85 14.19
CA MET A 75 7.58 3.46 15.60
C MET A 75 8.46 4.31 16.53
N GLN A 76 9.67 4.68 16.07
CA GLN A 76 10.58 5.55 16.83
C GLN A 76 10.09 7.00 16.90
N GLN A 77 9.59 7.54 15.79
CA GLN A 77 9.10 8.92 15.69
C GLN A 77 7.72 9.10 16.35
N HIS A 78 6.94 8.03 16.43
CA HIS A 78 5.62 8.02 17.06
C HIS A 78 5.55 6.98 18.19
N PRO A 79 6.25 7.21 19.31
CA PRO A 79 6.15 6.34 20.47
C PRO A 79 4.70 6.38 20.99
N GLY A 80 4.03 5.21 20.97
CA GLY A 80 2.62 5.08 21.34
C GLY A 80 1.64 4.98 20.15
N TRP A 81 2.14 5.02 18.91
CA TRP A 81 1.32 4.68 17.75
C TRP A 81 1.07 3.17 17.70
N VAL A 82 -0.21 2.79 17.80
CA VAL A 82 -0.66 1.42 17.57
C VAL A 82 -1.50 1.37 16.28
N PRO A 83 -1.28 0.37 15.40
CA PRO A 83 -2.16 0.17 14.26
C PRO A 83 -3.59 -0.02 14.78
N ASN A 84 -4.52 0.85 14.38
CA ASN A 84 -5.94 0.66 14.69
C ASN A 84 -6.42 -0.64 14.02
N TYR A 85 -6.31 -1.75 14.74
CA TYR A 85 -6.80 -3.06 14.34
C TYR A 85 -8.30 -3.06 14.64
N ASN A 86 -9.10 -2.67 13.65
CA ASN A 86 -10.54 -2.89 13.73
C ASN A 86 -10.82 -4.33 13.27
N PRO A 87 -11.08 -5.29 14.18
CA PRO A 87 -11.29 -6.69 13.83
C PRO A 87 -12.49 -6.91 12.90
N LYS A 88 -13.43 -5.95 12.84
CA LYS A 88 -14.61 -6.00 11.97
C LYS A 88 -14.35 -5.54 10.52
N ALA A 89 -13.17 -4.98 10.23
CA ALA A 89 -12.80 -4.51 8.89
C ALA A 89 -12.16 -5.59 7.99
N LYS A 90 -12.23 -6.87 8.39
CA LYS A 90 -11.83 -8.01 7.56
C LYS A 90 -12.79 -8.12 6.37
N ARG A 91 -12.50 -7.36 5.30
CA ARG A 91 -13.09 -7.65 3.98
C ARG A 91 -12.60 -9.05 3.61
N VAL A 92 -13.53 -9.99 3.54
CA VAL A 92 -13.30 -11.35 3.04
C VAL A 92 -12.54 -11.21 1.72
N LYS A 93 -11.26 -11.58 1.72
CA LYS A 93 -10.46 -11.69 0.49
C LYS A 93 -11.10 -12.85 -0.29
N LYS A 94 -11.77 -12.55 -1.40
CA LYS A 94 -12.01 -13.57 -2.43
C LYS A 94 -10.64 -13.92 -2.99
N GLU A 95 -10.16 -15.13 -2.71
CA GLU A 95 -8.99 -15.71 -3.36
C GLU A 95 -9.19 -15.69 -4.89
N PRO A 96 -8.26 -15.13 -5.68
CA PRO A 96 -8.19 -15.50 -7.08
C PRO A 96 -7.58 -16.90 -7.15
N ALA A 97 -8.40 -17.86 -7.57
CA ALA A 97 -7.96 -19.19 -7.92
C ALA A 97 -6.84 -19.14 -9.00
N ALA A 98 -5.93 -20.12 -8.90
CA ALA A 98 -5.03 -20.62 -9.95
C ALA A 98 -3.79 -19.78 -10.35
N SER A 99 -2.62 -20.25 -9.92
CA SER A 99 -1.59 -20.76 -10.86
C SER A 99 -0.48 -21.48 -10.07
N SER A 100 -0.64 -22.79 -9.91
CA SER A 100 0.46 -23.75 -9.88
C SER A 100 0.05 -24.91 -10.77
N ALA A 101 1.03 -25.38 -11.52
CA ALA A 101 0.99 -26.39 -12.57
C ALA A 101 0.33 -27.71 -12.17
#